data_AF-A0A9X3WIQ5-F1
#
_entry.id   AF-A0A9X3WIQ5-F1
#
_cell.length_a   1.000
_cell.length_b   1.000
_cell.length_c   1.000
_cell.angle_alpha   90.00
_cell.angle_beta   90.00
_cell.angle_gamma   90.00
#
_symmetry.space_group_name_H-M   'P 1'
#
loop_
_entity.id
_entity.type
_entity.pdbx_description
1 polymer ?
#
loop_
_entity_poly.entity_id
_entity_poly.type
_entity_poly.pdbx_seq_one_letter_code
_entity_poly.pdbx_strand_id
1 'polypeptide(L)' 'MDFILATMEKPVDNLLGMLLWAVVYMLGTGIVFTIALWLIPNRIPYGVKSAIVGIAVFISLFVWWGTIIN' A
#
# COMPACT_ATOMS: atom_id res chain seq x y z
N MET A 1 -22.88 -1.18 1.97
CA MET A 1 -21.81 -0.89 2.96
C MET A 1 -21.44 -2.16 3.71
N ASP A 2 -22.43 -2.88 4.25
CA ASP A 2 -22.21 -4.08 5.09
C ASP A 2 -21.48 -5.22 4.38
N PHE A 3 -21.74 -5.43 3.09
CA PHE A 3 -21.01 -6.43 2.31
C PHE A 3 -19.50 -6.13 2.20
N ILE A 4 -19.13 -4.85 2.09
CA ILE A 4 -17.71 -4.46 2.02
C ILE A 4 -17.05 -4.64 3.38
N LEU A 5 -17.74 -4.30 4.48
CA LEU A 5 -17.22 -4.48 5.83
C LEU A 5 -17.09 -5.95 6.22
N ALA A 6 -18.10 -6.78 5.93
CA ALA A 6 -18.07 -8.22 6.20
C ALA A 6 -16.96 -8.94 5.43
N THR A 7 -16.62 -8.45 4.23
CA THR A 7 -15.51 -8.99 3.43
C THR A 7 -14.13 -8.51 3.89
N MET A 8 -14.08 -7.48 4.74
CA MET A 8 -12.85 -6.98 5.37
C MET A 8 -12.55 -7.64 6.73
N GLU A 9 -13.53 -8.28 7.37
CA GLU A 9 -13.39 -8.96 8.67
C GLU A 9 -12.46 -10.19 8.60
N LYS A 10 -12.50 -10.91 7.47
CA LYS A 10 -11.59 -12.03 7.18
C LYS A 10 -11.06 -11.92 5.75
N PRO A 11 -10.02 -11.10 5.53
CA PRO A 11 -9.54 -10.80 4.18
C PRO A 11 -8.96 -12.01 3.45
N VAL A 12 -8.58 -13.07 4.18
CA VAL A 12 -8.02 -14.31 3.63
C VAL A 12 -9.09 -15.25 3.09
N ASP A 13 -10.31 -15.16 3.63
CA ASP A 13 -11.43 -16.06 3.27
C ASP A 13 -12.16 -15.60 2.00
N ASN A 14 -11.79 -14.43 1.44
CA ASN A 14 -12.40 -13.86 0.25
C ASN A 14 -11.36 -13.16 -0.64
N LEU A 15 -11.28 -13.56 -1.91
CA LEU A 15 -10.43 -12.93 -2.92
C LEU A 15 -10.67 -11.42 -3.05
N LEU A 16 -11.93 -10.97 -2.94
CA LEU A 16 -12.28 -9.55 -2.98
C LEU A 16 -11.72 -8.82 -1.75
N GLY A 17 -11.83 -9.42 -0.56
CA GLY A 17 -11.27 -8.86 0.68
C GLY A 17 -9.75 -8.75 0.61
N MET A 18 -9.10 -9.77 0.09
CA MET A 18 -7.66 -9.82 -0.14
C MET A 18 -7.20 -8.70 -1.10
N LEU A 19 -7.90 -8.54 -2.23
CA LEU A 19 -7.61 -7.49 -3.21
C LEU A 19 -7.81 -6.09 -2.61
N LEU A 20 -8.92 -5.88 -1.89
CA LEU A 20 -9.22 -4.59 -1.26
C LEU A 20 -8.15 -4.20 -0.24
N TRP A 21 -7.71 -5.15 0.60
CA TRP A 21 -6.64 -4.90 1.56
C TRP A 21 -5.30 -4.61 0.88
N ALA A 22 -4.94 -5.33 -0.18
CA ALA A 22 -3.74 -5.02 -0.95
C ALA A 22 -3.79 -3.60 -1.54
N VAL A 23 -4.95 -3.20 -2.09
CA VAL A 23 -5.15 -1.84 -2.61
C VAL A 23 -5.01 -0.77 -1.53
N VAL A 24 -5.56 -1.00 -0.33
CA VAL A 24 -5.41 -0.09 0.80
C VAL A 24 -3.94 0.10 1.18
N TYR A 25 -3.16 -0.99 1.25
CA TYR A 25 -1.73 -0.93 1.51
C TYR A 25 -0.95 -0.18 0.42
N MET A 26 -1.27 -0.43 -0.85
CA MET A 26 -0.63 0.24 -1.99
C MET A 26 -0.92 1.74 -1.99
N LEU A 27 -2.19 2.14 -1.81
CA LEU A 27 -2.60 3.54 -1.78
C LEU A 27 -2.03 4.27 -0.56
N GLY A 28 -2.14 3.67 0.63
CA GLY A 28 -1.61 4.24 1.86
C GLY A 28 -0.09 4.48 1.75
N THR A 29 0.66 3.50 1.26
CA THR A 29 2.11 3.61 1.08
C THR A 29 2.47 4.64 0.02
N GLY A 30 1.79 4.62 -1.13
CA GLY A 30 2.01 5.57 -2.21
C GLY A 30 1.81 7.02 -1.76
N ILE A 31 0.73 7.29 -1.01
CA ILE A 31 0.44 8.62 -0.47
C ILE A 31 1.50 9.04 0.55
N VAL A 32 1.82 8.18 1.53
CA VAL A 32 2.79 8.47 2.59
C VAL A 32 4.16 8.79 2.00
N PHE A 33 4.67 7.96 1.09
CA PHE A 33 5.99 8.18 0.48
C PHE A 33 6.01 9.37 -0.47
N THR A 34 4.92 9.63 -1.20
CA THR A 34 4.83 10.82 -2.06
C THR A 34 4.89 12.10 -1.23
N ILE A 35 4.13 12.17 -0.12
CA ILE A 35 4.16 13.32 0.80
C ILE A 35 5.53 13.45 1.45
N ALA A 36 6.11 12.35 1.94
CA ALA A 36 7.44 12.36 2.55
C ALA A 36 8.51 12.90 1.59
N LEU A 37 8.49 12.47 0.32
CA LEU A 37 9.42 12.94 -0.72
C LEU A 37 9.13 14.36 -1.21
N TRP A 38 7.90 14.86 -1.01
CA TRP A 38 7.53 16.25 -1.30
C TRP A 38 8.07 17.21 -0.23
N LEU A 39 8.12 16.77 1.04
CA LEU A 39 8.67 17.55 2.14
C LEU A 39 10.20 17.68 2.12
N ILE A 40 10.90 16.89 1.30
CA ILE A 40 12.36 17.00 1.16
C ILE A 40 12.69 18.22 0.29
N PRO A 41 13.39 19.24 0.84
CA PRO A 41 13.69 20.49 0.12
C PRO A 41 14.71 20.30 -1.01
N ASN A 42 15.48 19.21 -1.01
CA ASN A 42 16.42 18.90 -2.08
C ASN A 42 15.70 18.36 -3.32
N ARG A 43 16.09 18.83 -4.51
CA ARG A 43 15.50 18.39 -5.78
C ARG A 43 16.04 17.02 -6.19
N ILE A 44 15.55 15.98 -5.54
CA ILE A 44 15.78 14.60 -6.00
C ILE A 44 15.15 14.48 -7.41
N PRO A 45 15.88 13.92 -8.39
CA PRO A 45 15.36 13.72 -9.74
C PRO A 45 14.04 12.95 -9.72
N TYR A 46 13.09 13.32 -10.58
CA TYR A 46 11.77 12.71 -10.63
C TYR A 46 11.83 11.18 -10.81
N GLY A 47 12.75 10.69 -11.66
CA GLY A 47 12.95 9.25 -11.86
C GLY A 47 13.32 8.51 -10.57
N VAL A 48 14.15 9.12 -9.73
CA VAL A 48 14.56 8.55 -8.44
C VAL A 48 13.40 8.60 -7.44
N LYS A 49 12.65 9.71 -7.37
CA LYS A 49 11.45 9.80 -6.52
C LYS A 49 10.42 8.73 -6.89
N SER A 50 10.15 8.57 -8.19
CA SER A 50 9.23 7.56 -8.71
C SER A 50 9.69 6.14 -8.39
N ALA A 51 10.98 5.86 -8.55
CA ALA A 51 11.56 4.56 -8.18
C ALA A 51 11.42 4.27 -6.67
N ILE A 52 11.67 5.26 -5.81
CA ILE A 52 11.49 5.11 -4.35
C ILE A 52 10.03 4.77 -4.01
N VAL A 53 9.07 5.52 -4.56
CA VAL A 53 7.64 5.25 -4.34
C VAL A 53 7.26 3.86 -4.84
N GLY A 54 7.71 3.48 -6.04
CA GLY A 54 7.45 2.16 -6.61
C GLY A 54 8.00 1.03 -5.74
N ILE A 55 9.26 1.14 -5.30
CA ILE A 55 9.90 0.16 -4.40
C ILE A 55 9.14 0.09 -3.07
N ALA A 56 8.76 1.23 -2.50
CA ALA A 56 7.99 1.27 -1.25
C ALA A 56 6.64 0.55 -1.39
N VAL A 57 5.92 0.76 -2.50
CA VAL A 57 4.67 0.06 -2.81
C VAL A 57 4.89 -1.45 -2.98
N PHE A 58 5.98 -1.87 -3.62
CA PHE A 58 6.31 -3.30 -3.69
C PHE A 58 6.59 -3.88 -2.30
N ILE A 59 7.37 -3.18 -1.47
CA ILE A 59 7.65 -3.61 -0.09
C ILE A 59 6.37 -3.69 0.73
N SER A 60 5.43 -2.75 0.55
CA SER A 60 4.17 -2.77 1.31
C SER A 60 3.29 -3.97 0.99
N LEU A 61 3.38 -4.54 -0.22
CA LEU A 61 2.73 -5.81 -0.55
C LEU A 61 3.33 -6.98 0.22
N PHE A 62 4.66 -7.01 0.42
CA PHE A 62 5.28 -8.03 1.28
C PHE A 62 4.87 -7.87 2.74
N VAL A 63 4.82 -6.64 3.24
CA VAL A 63 4.34 -6.34 4.60
C VAL A 63 2.89 -6.78 4.76
N TRP A 64 2.03 -6.41 3.82
CA TRP A 64 0.62 -6.82 3.78
C TRP A 64 0.46 -8.34 3.83
N TRP A 65 1.21 -9.07 2.99
CA TRP A 65 1.21 -10.53 2.99
C TRP A 65 1.62 -11.10 4.36
N GLY A 66 2.63 -10.51 5.00
CA GLY A 66 3.05 -10.85 6.35
C GLY A 66 1.97 -10.62 7.41
N THR A 67 1.10 -9.62 7.25
CA THR A 67 -0.05 -9.37 8.15
C THR A 67 -1.25 -10.29 7.92
N ILE A 68 -1.30 -10.98 6.78
CA ILE A 68 -2.34 -11.94 6.45
C ILE A 68 -1.98 -13.35 6.95
N ILE A 69 -0.69 -13.71 6.86
CA ILE A 69 -0.22 -15.06 7.19
C ILE A 69 0.06 -15.25 8.68
N ASN A 70 0.54 -14.22 9.38
CA ASN A 70 0.83 -14.27 10.82
C ASN A 70 -0.36 -13.81 11.65
#